data_AF-A0A958LKP0-F1
#
_entry.id   AF-A0A958LKP0-F1
#
_cell.length_a   1.000
_cell.length_b   1.000
_cell.length_c   1.000
_cell.angle_alpha   90.00
_cell.angle_beta   90.00
_cell.angle_gamma   90.00
#
_symmetry.space_group_name_H-M   'P 1'
#
loop_
_entity.id
_entity.type
_entity.pdbx_description
1 polymer ?
#
loop_
_entity_poly.entity_id
_entity_poly.type
_entity_poly.pdbx_seq_one_letter_code
_entity_poly.pdbx_strand_id
1 'polypeptide(L)'
;MALPADPFIGLEEIESENSLKWVNEQNALTVEELEKHPSYQGLYSDLEQILFADDRIPFASYYQGSFWNFWQDASHKHGILRRTTLEEYRKEQPLWDTVLDLDELSRLESENWVYKGNVRLDMNSPLGLVYLSRGGKDAVVVREFDFRRGKFVEDGFVIPEAKTSVTPLDENHLLIGTDFGPESLTDSRYPRVIKVWQRGQPLSSAQKVFEVGKPDLSAQASLIRDGAKKYVLFHRAIDFYNSETYLQVENQKLQKLSIPSSGQLLGIKNSYGVFLVKHDFISLKGVIPQNSVVRFKIEEGNLDNAEIVFSANNRQSIEDVQLYERQIYINLLDNVRSKLIKLEMNSLGQWEVAELGIPLSGEISLS
;
A
#
# COMPACT_ATOMS: atom_id res chain seq x y z
N MET A 1 -12.48 -27.14 -33.83
CA MET A 1 -13.79 -27.27 -33.16
C MET A 1 -14.24 -25.87 -32.79
N ALA A 2 -15.48 -25.49 -33.09
CA ALA A 2 -16.04 -24.24 -32.58
C ALA A 2 -16.18 -24.35 -31.06
N LEU A 3 -15.83 -23.30 -30.32
CA LEU A 3 -16.14 -23.22 -28.90
C LEU A 3 -17.67 -23.33 -28.72
N PRO A 4 -18.17 -24.03 -27.69
CA PRO A 4 -19.60 -24.04 -27.39
C PRO A 4 -20.11 -22.60 -27.19
N ALA A 5 -21.34 -22.33 -27.60
CA ALA A 5 -21.94 -21.01 -27.41
C ALA A 5 -22.04 -20.71 -25.90
N ASP A 6 -21.51 -19.56 -25.49
CA ASP A 6 -21.65 -19.07 -24.12
C ASP A 6 -22.98 -18.32 -23.99
N PRO A 7 -23.97 -18.87 -23.28
CA PRO A 7 -25.28 -18.23 -23.10
C PRO A 7 -25.20 -16.95 -22.26
N PHE A 8 -24.08 -16.69 -21.57
CA PHE A 8 -23.89 -15.54 -20.69
C PHE A 8 -22.98 -14.46 -21.27
N ILE A 9 -22.56 -14.58 -22.54
CA ILE A 9 -21.68 -13.62 -23.21
C ILE A 9 -22.18 -12.17 -23.11
N GLY A 10 -23.50 -11.97 -23.07
CA GLY A 10 -24.12 -10.65 -22.94
C GLY A 10 -23.87 -9.97 -21.59
N LEU A 11 -23.43 -10.70 -20.56
CA LEU A 11 -23.08 -10.17 -19.24
C LEU A 11 -21.62 -9.69 -19.14
N GLU A 12 -20.77 -9.96 -20.13
CA GLU A 12 -19.36 -9.51 -20.12
C GLU A 12 -19.23 -7.99 -20.30
N GLU A 13 -20.20 -7.35 -20.93
CA GLU A 13 -20.28 -5.89 -20.99
C GLU A 13 -20.92 -5.34 -19.70
N ILE A 14 -20.08 -5.15 -18.69
CA ILE A 14 -20.50 -4.89 -17.29
C ILE A 14 -21.29 -3.59 -17.08
N GLU A 15 -21.17 -2.61 -17.98
CA GLU A 15 -21.91 -1.34 -17.92
C GLU A 15 -23.10 -1.28 -18.89
N SER A 16 -23.38 -2.36 -19.63
CA SER A 16 -24.53 -2.38 -20.56
C SER A 16 -25.86 -2.31 -19.82
N GLU A 17 -26.87 -1.71 -20.46
CA GLU A 17 -28.24 -1.66 -19.92
C GLU A 17 -28.77 -3.06 -19.60
N ASN A 18 -28.45 -4.06 -20.43
CA ASN A 18 -28.87 -5.45 -20.23
C ASN A 18 -28.22 -6.07 -18.99
N SER A 19 -26.90 -5.92 -18.82
CA SER A 19 -26.17 -6.42 -17.65
C SER A 19 -26.68 -5.77 -16.37
N LEU A 20 -26.82 -4.44 -16.37
CA LEU A 20 -27.29 -3.70 -15.20
C LEU A 20 -28.75 -4.04 -14.86
N LYS A 21 -29.61 -4.20 -15.87
CA LYS A 21 -30.99 -4.66 -15.66
C LYS A 21 -31.02 -6.06 -15.02
N TRP A 22 -30.26 -7.00 -15.57
CA TRP A 22 -30.17 -8.35 -15.03
C TRP A 22 -29.67 -8.34 -13.56
N VAL A 23 -28.61 -7.57 -13.27
CA VAL A 23 -28.08 -7.42 -11.90
C VAL A 23 -29.13 -6.85 -10.95
N ASN A 24 -29.85 -5.80 -11.36
CA ASN A 24 -30.91 -5.20 -10.54
C ASN A 24 -32.05 -6.19 -10.25
N GLU A 25 -32.45 -6.99 -11.24
CA GLU A 25 -33.46 -8.05 -11.07
C GLU A 25 -32.99 -9.13 -10.08
N GLN A 26 -31.75 -9.61 -10.21
CA GLN A 26 -31.19 -10.60 -9.28
C GLN A 26 -31.00 -10.05 -7.86
N ASN A 27 -30.58 -8.79 -7.74
CA ASN A 27 -30.44 -8.11 -6.45
C ASN A 27 -31.80 -7.99 -5.74
N ALA A 28 -32.85 -7.58 -6.46
CA ALA A 28 -34.18 -7.45 -5.88
C ALA A 28 -34.70 -8.80 -5.33
N LEU A 29 -34.54 -9.88 -6.10
CA LEU A 29 -34.92 -11.23 -5.66
C LEU A 29 -34.14 -11.67 -4.41
N THR A 30 -32.83 -11.40 -4.40
CA THR A 30 -31.95 -11.79 -3.29
C THR A 30 -32.26 -11.01 -2.02
N VAL A 31 -32.45 -9.69 -2.12
CA VAL A 31 -32.79 -8.83 -0.98
C VAL A 31 -34.14 -9.26 -0.40
N GLU A 32 -35.15 -9.46 -1.25
CA GLU A 32 -36.48 -9.89 -0.81
C GLU A 32 -36.43 -11.24 -0.05
N GLU A 33 -35.63 -12.19 -0.52
CA GLU A 33 -35.47 -13.49 0.15
C GLU A 33 -34.74 -13.36 1.50
N LEU A 34 -33.65 -12.59 1.54
CA LEU A 34 -32.87 -12.40 2.77
C LEU A 34 -33.65 -11.65 3.84
N GLU A 35 -34.39 -10.60 3.47
CA GLU A 35 -35.20 -9.79 4.41
C GLU A 35 -36.35 -10.58 5.04
N LYS A 36 -36.87 -11.61 4.35
CA LYS A 36 -37.89 -12.50 4.90
C LYS A 36 -37.35 -13.50 5.93
N HIS A 37 -36.04 -13.70 5.99
CA HIS A 37 -35.46 -14.66 6.92
C HIS A 37 -35.71 -14.20 8.37
N PRO A 38 -36.20 -15.06 9.28
CA PRO A 38 -36.57 -14.65 10.65
C PRO A 38 -35.44 -13.98 11.45
N SER A 39 -34.18 -14.33 11.16
CA SER A 39 -33.02 -13.74 11.83
C SER A 39 -32.57 -12.40 11.26
N TYR A 40 -33.10 -11.97 10.09
CA TYR A 40 -32.59 -10.80 9.37
C TYR A 40 -32.59 -9.55 10.23
N GLN A 41 -33.76 -9.20 10.80
CA GLN A 41 -33.90 -7.96 11.56
C GLN A 41 -32.98 -7.91 12.78
N GLY A 42 -32.83 -9.04 13.49
CA GLY A 42 -31.92 -9.14 14.63
C GLY A 42 -30.47 -8.94 14.21
N LEU A 43 -30.01 -9.67 13.20
CA LEU A 43 -28.65 -9.54 12.67
C LEU A 43 -28.35 -8.14 12.14
N TYR A 44 -29.30 -7.53 11.44
CA TYR A 44 -29.16 -6.18 10.92
C TYR A 44 -28.92 -5.19 12.07
N SER A 45 -29.79 -5.21 13.10
CA SER A 45 -29.67 -4.31 14.24
C SER A 45 -28.39 -4.54 15.04
N ASP A 46 -27.98 -5.79 15.26
CA ASP A 46 -26.74 -6.12 15.97
C ASP A 46 -25.51 -5.60 15.19
N LEU A 47 -25.47 -5.82 13.87
CA LEU A 47 -24.37 -5.35 13.03
C LEU A 47 -24.33 -3.82 12.92
N GLU A 48 -25.48 -3.16 12.81
CA GLU A 48 -25.57 -1.70 12.80
C GLU A 48 -25.01 -1.11 14.11
N GLN A 49 -25.37 -1.69 15.25
CA GLN A 49 -24.87 -1.27 16.56
C GLN A 49 -23.35 -1.42 16.65
N ILE A 50 -22.78 -2.52 16.14
CA ILE A 50 -21.33 -2.77 16.18
C ILE A 50 -20.57 -1.85 15.22
N LEU A 51 -21.05 -1.73 13.96
CA LEU A 51 -20.37 -0.96 12.92
C LEU A 51 -20.40 0.54 13.18
N PHE A 52 -21.45 1.04 13.84
CA PHE A 52 -21.60 2.46 14.19
C PHE A 52 -21.37 2.75 15.68
N ALA A 53 -20.79 1.80 16.42
CA ALA A 53 -20.40 2.03 17.80
C ALA A 53 -19.46 3.24 17.92
N ASP A 54 -19.78 4.14 18.86
CA ASP A 54 -19.05 5.39 19.10
C ASP A 54 -17.81 5.19 20.00
N ASP A 55 -17.70 4.02 20.65
CA ASP A 55 -16.61 3.61 21.52
C ASP A 55 -15.50 2.81 20.82
N ARG A 56 -15.56 2.67 19.47
CA ARG A 56 -14.50 2.01 18.69
C ARG A 56 -13.17 2.74 18.86
N ILE A 57 -12.08 1.97 19.00
CA ILE A 57 -10.72 2.50 19.15
C ILE A 57 -10.32 3.27 17.87
N PRO A 58 -10.01 4.58 17.95
CA PRO A 58 -9.62 5.36 16.79
C PRO A 58 -8.14 5.16 16.49
N PHE A 59 -7.76 3.99 15.96
CA PHE A 59 -6.37 3.70 15.58
C PHE A 59 -5.80 4.82 14.70
N ALA A 60 -4.65 5.34 15.10
CA ALA A 60 -4.06 6.52 14.49
C ALA A 60 -2.60 6.31 14.11
N SER A 61 -2.22 6.84 12.95
CA SER A 61 -0.84 6.87 12.49
C SER A 61 -0.17 8.17 12.95
N TYR A 62 1.06 8.07 13.44
CA TYR A 62 1.85 9.25 13.79
C TYR A 62 2.55 9.83 12.55
N TYR A 63 2.39 11.13 12.32
CA TYR A 63 3.11 11.84 11.29
C TYR A 63 3.39 13.28 11.72
N GLN A 64 4.67 13.67 11.72
CA GLN A 64 5.13 15.05 11.96
C GLN A 64 4.48 15.73 13.17
N GLY A 65 4.49 15.05 14.32
CA GLY A 65 3.97 15.60 15.58
C GLY A 65 2.45 15.52 15.75
N SER A 66 1.72 14.95 14.79
CA SER A 66 0.26 14.76 14.87
C SER A 66 -0.11 13.29 14.70
N PHE A 67 -1.22 12.90 15.32
CA PHE A 67 -1.87 11.60 15.14
C PHE A 67 -2.99 11.74 14.14
N TRP A 68 -3.02 10.89 13.12
CA TRP A 68 -3.96 10.94 12.01
C TRP A 68 -4.86 9.72 12.01
N ASN A 69 -6.16 9.93 11.82
CA ASN A 69 -7.16 8.87 11.81
C ASN A 69 -8.15 9.12 10.67
N PHE A 70 -8.56 8.05 9.99
CA PHE A 70 -9.72 8.05 9.12
C PHE A 70 -10.87 7.41 9.88
N TRP A 71 -12.03 8.07 9.89
CA TRP A 71 -13.16 7.68 10.71
C TRP A 71 -14.44 7.67 9.90
N GLN A 72 -15.28 6.66 10.13
CA GLN A 72 -16.61 6.55 9.54
C GLN A 72 -17.60 6.22 10.65
N ASP A 73 -18.77 6.85 10.63
CA ASP A 73 -19.86 6.60 11.56
C ASP A 73 -21.22 6.90 10.91
N ALA A 74 -22.29 6.92 11.70
CA ALA A 74 -23.64 7.17 11.20
C ALA A 74 -23.81 8.58 10.57
N SER A 75 -23.02 9.56 11.01
CA SER A 75 -23.04 10.94 10.51
C SER A 75 -22.07 11.18 9.35
N HIS A 76 -20.96 10.43 9.31
CA HIS A 76 -19.94 10.49 8.27
C HIS A 76 -19.78 9.12 7.61
N LYS A 77 -20.67 8.81 6.66
CA LYS A 77 -20.74 7.48 6.03
C LYS A 77 -19.60 7.27 5.04
N HIS A 78 -19.24 8.30 4.28
CA HIS A 78 -18.06 8.28 3.40
C HIS A 78 -16.77 8.56 4.17
N GLY A 79 -16.90 9.20 5.34
CA GLY A 79 -15.86 9.28 6.36
C GLY A 79 -15.13 10.62 6.39
N ILE A 80 -14.32 10.79 7.43
CA ILE A 80 -13.52 11.99 7.67
C ILE A 80 -12.07 11.60 7.92
N LEU A 81 -11.16 12.33 7.26
CA LEU A 81 -9.76 12.35 7.67
C LEU A 81 -9.59 13.44 8.73
N ARG A 82 -9.11 13.05 9.90
CA ARG A 82 -8.95 13.94 11.05
C ARG A 82 -7.57 13.76 11.69
N ARG A 83 -7.16 14.76 12.46
CA ARG A 83 -5.89 14.73 13.21
C ARG A 83 -6.06 15.21 14.65
N THR A 84 -5.11 14.85 15.49
CA THR A 84 -5.04 15.32 16.87
C THR A 84 -3.59 15.36 17.37
N THR A 85 -3.36 15.84 18.59
CA THR A 85 -2.05 15.83 19.25
C THR A 85 -1.88 14.55 20.09
N LEU A 86 -0.65 14.23 20.48
CA LEU A 86 -0.41 13.12 21.41
C LEU A 86 -1.11 13.31 22.77
N GLU A 87 -1.19 14.56 23.24
CA GLU A 87 -1.81 14.89 24.52
C GLU A 87 -3.32 14.60 24.49
N GLU A 88 -4.00 15.05 23.42
CA GLU A 88 -5.41 14.76 23.20
C GLU A 88 -5.65 13.26 22.97
N TYR A 89 -4.80 12.61 22.15
CA TYR A 89 -4.96 11.18 21.81
C TYR A 89 -4.90 10.24 23.02
N ARG A 90 -4.28 10.67 24.13
CA ARG A 90 -4.21 9.89 25.37
C ARG A 90 -5.46 9.98 26.24
N LYS A 91 -6.40 10.86 25.92
CA LYS A 91 -7.67 11.00 26.64
C LYS A 91 -8.66 9.94 26.18
N GLU A 92 -9.64 9.62 27.03
CA GLU A 92 -10.75 8.72 26.66
C GLU A 92 -11.55 9.28 25.48
N GLN A 93 -11.68 10.60 25.40
CA GLN A 93 -12.36 11.30 24.32
C GLN A 93 -11.43 12.39 23.74
N PRO A 94 -10.56 12.03 22.78
CA PRO A 94 -9.65 12.97 22.15
C PRO A 94 -10.40 14.04 21.36
N LEU A 95 -9.95 15.29 21.42
CA LEU A 95 -10.41 16.31 20.47
C LEU A 95 -9.76 16.09 19.11
N TRP A 96 -10.57 15.99 18.05
CA TRP A 96 -10.12 15.78 16.68
C TRP A 96 -10.41 16.99 15.80
N ASP A 97 -9.41 17.39 15.02
CA ASP A 97 -9.55 18.38 13.96
C ASP A 97 -9.85 17.66 12.63
N THR A 98 -11.04 17.85 12.08
CA THR A 98 -11.37 17.36 10.73
C THR A 98 -10.55 18.12 9.69
N VAL A 99 -9.84 17.38 8.84
CA VAL A 99 -8.97 17.91 7.78
C VAL A 99 -9.61 17.75 6.41
N LEU A 100 -10.30 16.64 6.17
CA LEU A 100 -11.08 16.40 4.94
C LEU A 100 -12.35 15.62 5.30
N ASP A 101 -13.49 16.12 4.85
CA ASP A 101 -14.79 15.46 5.00
C ASP A 101 -15.23 14.92 3.63
N LEU A 102 -15.35 13.59 3.52
CA LEU A 102 -15.67 12.92 2.26
C LEU A 102 -17.16 12.97 1.96
N ASP A 103 -18.03 13.04 2.98
CA ASP A 103 -19.47 13.19 2.80
C ASP A 103 -19.78 14.57 2.19
N GLU A 104 -19.17 15.62 2.73
CA GLU A 104 -19.29 16.98 2.18
C GLU A 104 -18.66 17.09 0.79
N LEU A 105 -17.47 16.50 0.57
CA LEU A 105 -16.84 16.47 -0.76
C LEU A 105 -17.74 15.78 -1.79
N SER A 106 -18.28 14.61 -1.43
CA SER A 106 -19.22 13.86 -2.27
C SER A 106 -20.46 14.65 -2.64
N ARG A 107 -21.04 15.36 -1.65
CA ARG A 107 -22.21 16.19 -1.87
C ARG A 107 -21.92 17.38 -2.80
N LEU A 108 -20.78 18.06 -2.59
CA LEU A 108 -20.38 19.22 -3.38
C LEU A 108 -20.08 18.86 -4.83
N GLU A 109 -19.40 17.74 -5.06
CA GLU A 109 -18.99 17.31 -6.40
C GLU A 109 -20.01 16.37 -7.07
N SER A 110 -21.08 15.98 -6.39
CA SER A 110 -22.09 15.02 -6.87
C SER A 110 -21.46 13.69 -7.30
N GLU A 111 -20.48 13.23 -6.53
CA GLU A 111 -19.65 12.05 -6.82
C GLU A 111 -19.59 11.13 -5.60
N ASN A 112 -19.63 9.81 -5.80
CA ASN A 112 -19.54 8.83 -4.71
C ASN A 112 -18.07 8.57 -4.34
N TRP A 113 -17.43 9.53 -3.67
CA TRP A 113 -16.03 9.44 -3.30
C TRP A 113 -15.81 8.50 -2.13
N VAL A 114 -14.96 7.51 -2.35
CA VAL A 114 -14.43 6.63 -1.33
C VAL A 114 -12.94 6.91 -1.17
N TYR A 115 -12.52 7.23 0.04
CA TYR A 115 -11.13 7.49 0.39
C TYR A 115 -10.28 6.21 0.31
N LYS A 116 -9.16 6.26 -0.41
CA LYS A 116 -8.24 5.13 -0.66
C LYS A 116 -6.85 5.36 -0.08
N GLY A 117 -6.71 6.33 0.82
CA GLY A 117 -5.45 6.66 1.48
C GLY A 117 -4.83 7.97 1.00
N ASN A 118 -3.63 8.25 1.50
CA ASN A 118 -2.86 9.43 1.14
C ASN A 118 -1.36 9.17 1.24
N VAL A 119 -0.57 10.02 0.58
CA VAL A 119 0.89 10.06 0.72
C VAL A 119 1.35 11.51 0.80
N ARG A 120 2.42 11.79 1.54
CA ARG A 120 3.03 13.14 1.62
C ARG A 120 4.09 13.29 0.54
N LEU A 121 4.25 14.49 -0.02
CA LEU A 121 5.24 14.71 -1.09
C LEU A 121 6.68 14.57 -0.58
N ASP A 122 6.91 15.00 0.66
CA ASP A 122 8.17 14.80 1.39
C ASP A 122 7.89 14.72 2.89
N MET A 123 8.85 14.23 3.67
CA MET A 123 8.77 14.00 5.12
C MET A 123 8.25 15.21 5.90
N ASN A 124 8.63 16.43 5.49
CA ASN A 124 8.24 17.67 6.17
C ASN A 124 7.21 18.50 5.36
N SER A 125 6.71 17.95 4.26
CA SER A 125 5.76 18.64 3.40
C SER A 125 4.37 18.66 4.03
N PRO A 126 3.68 19.82 4.07
CA PRO A 126 2.24 19.83 4.31
C PRO A 126 1.45 19.37 3.08
N LEU A 127 2.09 19.29 1.91
CA LEU A 127 1.47 18.85 0.67
C LEU A 127 1.58 17.33 0.55
N GLY A 128 0.57 16.77 -0.09
CA GLY A 128 0.52 15.35 -0.37
C GLY A 128 -0.52 15.05 -1.43
N LEU A 129 -0.73 13.77 -1.67
CA LEU A 129 -1.72 13.27 -2.62
C LEU A 129 -2.78 12.51 -1.84
N VAL A 130 -4.04 12.76 -2.14
CA VAL A 130 -5.20 12.00 -1.67
C VAL A 130 -5.69 11.12 -2.82
N TYR A 131 -5.94 9.85 -2.52
CA TYR A 131 -6.46 8.87 -3.47
C TYR A 131 -7.96 8.70 -3.22
N LEU A 132 -8.77 8.88 -4.26
CA LEU A 132 -10.22 8.79 -4.21
C LEU A 132 -10.71 7.85 -5.29
N SER A 133 -11.57 6.89 -4.97
CA SER A 133 -12.26 6.06 -5.98
C SER A 133 -13.73 6.43 -6.07
N ARG A 134 -14.32 6.28 -7.26
CA ARG A 134 -15.77 6.38 -7.44
C ARG A 134 -16.42 5.05 -7.06
N GLY A 135 -17.26 5.06 -6.02
CA GLY A 135 -18.00 3.88 -5.58
C GLY A 135 -17.14 2.70 -5.13
N GLY A 136 -15.90 2.96 -4.68
CA GLY A 136 -15.02 1.93 -4.12
C GLY A 136 -14.21 1.12 -5.13
N LYS A 137 -14.26 1.47 -6.43
CA LYS A 137 -13.46 0.84 -7.50
C LYS A 137 -11.96 0.76 -7.15
N ASP A 138 -11.25 -0.17 -7.79
CA ASP A 138 -9.79 -0.25 -7.75
C ASP A 138 -9.12 0.99 -8.34
N ALA A 139 -9.75 1.56 -9.38
CA ALA A 139 -9.26 2.77 -10.04
C ALA A 139 -9.48 4.00 -9.14
N VAL A 140 -8.52 4.91 -9.17
CA VAL A 140 -8.49 6.10 -8.31
C VAL A 140 -8.22 7.35 -9.13
N VAL A 141 -8.88 8.43 -8.74
CA VAL A 141 -8.45 9.81 -9.02
C VAL A 141 -7.49 10.21 -7.90
N VAL A 142 -6.35 10.79 -8.27
CA VAL A 142 -5.35 11.26 -7.30
C VAL A 142 -5.29 12.78 -7.37
N ARG A 143 -5.42 13.45 -6.23
CA ARG A 143 -5.43 14.92 -6.17
C ARG A 143 -4.47 15.41 -5.12
N GLU A 144 -3.73 16.45 -5.46
CA GLU A 144 -2.87 17.13 -4.52
C GLU A 144 -3.67 17.89 -3.46
N PHE A 145 -3.25 17.76 -2.21
CA PHE A 145 -3.95 18.25 -1.04
C PHE A 145 -2.96 18.88 -0.06
N ASP A 146 -3.33 20.06 0.45
CA ASP A 146 -2.63 20.73 1.54
C ASP A 146 -3.24 20.27 2.86
N PHE A 147 -2.55 19.36 3.54
CA PHE A 147 -2.96 18.80 4.83
C PHE A 147 -2.84 19.77 5.99
N ARG A 148 -2.15 20.90 5.82
CA ARG A 148 -2.15 21.97 6.82
C ARG A 148 -3.44 22.78 6.73
N ARG A 149 -3.83 23.15 5.50
CA ARG A 149 -5.00 23.99 5.22
C ARG A 149 -6.32 23.23 5.10
N GLY A 150 -6.28 21.91 4.88
CA GLY A 150 -7.48 21.09 4.67
C GLY A 150 -8.15 21.36 3.32
N LYS A 151 -7.37 21.58 2.26
CA LYS A 151 -7.90 21.93 0.93
C LYS A 151 -7.10 21.28 -0.20
N PHE A 152 -7.80 20.94 -1.28
CA PHE A 152 -7.15 20.58 -2.54
C PHE A 152 -6.36 21.77 -3.09
N VAL A 153 -5.19 21.49 -3.66
CA VAL A 153 -4.30 22.51 -4.24
C VAL A 153 -4.81 22.89 -5.62
N GLU A 154 -5.10 24.16 -5.84
CA GLU A 154 -5.41 24.72 -7.16
C GLU A 154 -4.18 24.59 -8.06
N ASP A 155 -4.38 24.13 -9.31
CA ASP A 155 -3.30 23.81 -10.26
C ASP A 155 -2.23 22.83 -9.73
N GLY A 156 -2.59 22.03 -8.72
CA GLY A 156 -1.75 20.96 -8.19
C GLY A 156 -1.71 19.72 -9.08
N PHE A 157 -1.04 18.67 -8.61
CA PHE A 157 -1.08 17.37 -9.28
C PHE A 157 -2.50 16.79 -9.24
N VAL A 158 -3.09 16.58 -10.42
CA VAL A 158 -4.35 15.87 -10.61
C VAL A 158 -4.16 14.75 -11.62
N ILE A 159 -4.40 13.52 -11.19
CA ILE A 159 -4.27 12.32 -12.01
C ILE A 159 -5.67 11.76 -12.24
N PRO A 160 -6.11 11.62 -13.51
CA PRO A 160 -7.42 11.04 -13.84
C PRO A 160 -7.60 9.60 -13.33
N GLU A 161 -8.85 9.15 -13.32
CA GLU A 161 -9.23 7.82 -12.82
C GLU A 161 -8.51 6.70 -13.60
N ALA A 162 -7.66 5.96 -12.91
CA ALA A 162 -7.02 4.76 -13.43
C ALA A 162 -6.50 3.88 -12.28
N LYS A 163 -6.04 2.66 -12.61
CA LYS A 163 -5.16 1.89 -11.73
C LYS A 163 -3.77 2.52 -11.77
N THR A 164 -3.51 3.46 -10.88
CA THR A 164 -2.31 4.31 -10.91
C THR A 164 -1.28 3.90 -9.86
N SER A 165 0.00 3.94 -10.22
CA SER A 165 1.15 3.91 -9.31
C SER A 165 1.75 5.31 -9.22
N VAL A 166 1.85 5.89 -8.02
CA VAL A 166 2.45 7.22 -7.82
C VAL A 166 3.47 7.17 -6.69
N THR A 167 4.65 7.73 -6.92
CA THR A 167 5.71 7.90 -5.91
C THR A 167 6.21 9.33 -5.96
N PRO A 168 5.96 10.15 -4.92
CA PRO A 168 6.60 11.45 -4.80
C PRO A 168 8.11 11.33 -4.63
N LEU A 169 8.87 12.00 -5.49
CA LEU A 169 10.33 12.13 -5.36
C LEU A 169 10.70 13.31 -4.46
N ASP A 170 9.98 14.40 -4.64
CA ASP A 170 10.05 15.66 -3.90
C ASP A 170 8.77 16.49 -4.16
N GLU A 171 8.76 17.73 -3.67
CA GLU A 171 7.64 18.68 -3.82
C GLU A 171 7.23 18.97 -5.27
N ASN A 172 8.10 18.71 -6.25
CA ASN A 172 7.91 19.12 -7.65
C ASN A 172 7.95 17.97 -8.64
N HIS A 173 8.26 16.75 -8.22
CA HIS A 173 8.41 15.61 -9.12
C HIS A 173 7.73 14.35 -8.58
N LEU A 174 6.95 13.71 -9.45
CA LEU A 174 6.34 12.40 -9.21
C LEU A 174 6.90 11.38 -10.19
N LEU A 175 7.18 10.16 -9.72
CA LEU A 175 7.16 8.99 -10.59
C LEU A 175 5.72 8.50 -10.69
N ILE A 176 5.22 8.36 -11.91
CA ILE A 176 3.84 8.04 -12.19
C ILE A 176 3.72 6.97 -13.27
N GLY A 177 2.98 5.92 -12.94
CA GLY A 177 2.40 4.99 -13.89
C GLY A 177 0.89 5.13 -13.87
N THR A 178 0.27 5.45 -15.00
CA THR A 178 -1.17 5.59 -15.13
C THR A 178 -1.59 5.23 -16.57
N ASP A 179 -2.89 5.27 -16.85
CA ASP A 179 -3.36 5.16 -18.23
C ASP A 179 -3.00 6.44 -19.02
N PHE A 180 -1.94 6.34 -19.83
CA PHE A 180 -1.52 7.38 -20.77
C PHE A 180 -2.11 7.18 -22.17
N GLY A 181 -3.08 6.28 -22.33
CA GLY A 181 -3.64 5.83 -23.59
C GLY A 181 -3.08 4.48 -24.06
N PRO A 182 -3.23 4.16 -25.35
CA PRO A 182 -2.84 2.86 -25.91
C PRO A 182 -1.40 2.47 -25.56
N GLU A 183 -1.19 1.18 -25.26
CA GLU A 183 0.11 0.58 -24.91
C GLU A 183 0.74 1.05 -23.57
N SER A 184 0.03 1.87 -22.79
CA SER A 184 0.48 2.32 -21.45
C SER A 184 0.17 1.33 -20.32
N LEU A 185 -0.71 0.37 -20.56
CA LEU A 185 -1.16 -0.64 -19.60
C LEU A 185 -0.72 -2.06 -20.00
N THR A 186 -0.58 -2.92 -19.00
CA THR A 186 -0.40 -4.37 -19.18
C THR A 186 -1.72 -5.05 -19.56
N ASP A 187 -1.67 -6.33 -19.92
CA ASP A 187 -2.89 -7.12 -20.17
C ASP A 187 -3.78 -7.21 -18.90
N SER A 188 -3.18 -7.03 -17.72
CA SER A 188 -3.88 -6.95 -16.42
C SER A 188 -4.41 -5.54 -16.08
N ARG A 189 -4.33 -4.59 -17.02
CA ARG A 189 -4.81 -3.19 -16.87
C ARG A 189 -4.09 -2.37 -15.78
N TYR A 190 -2.90 -2.79 -15.37
CA TYR A 190 -2.02 -2.00 -14.49
C TYR A 190 -1.00 -1.21 -15.30
N PRO A 191 -0.32 -0.21 -14.71
CA PRO A 191 0.68 0.57 -15.42
C PRO A 191 1.78 -0.33 -15.99
N ARG A 192 2.09 -0.16 -17.26
CA ARG A 192 3.22 -0.80 -17.94
C ARG A 192 4.43 0.13 -18.02
N VAL A 193 4.19 1.44 -17.93
CA VAL A 193 5.18 2.49 -18.11
C VAL A 193 5.19 3.39 -16.88
N ILE A 194 6.38 3.66 -16.33
CA ILE A 194 6.60 4.71 -15.34
C ILE A 194 7.25 5.91 -16.03
N LYS A 195 6.70 7.09 -15.73
CA LYS A 195 7.21 8.38 -16.19
C LYS A 195 7.57 9.27 -15.00
N VAL A 196 8.49 10.21 -15.19
CA VAL A 196 8.68 11.33 -14.28
C VAL A 196 7.80 12.51 -14.74
N TRP A 197 6.99 13.03 -13.83
CA TRP A 197 6.12 14.18 -14.07
C TRP A 197 6.53 15.34 -13.17
N GLN A 198 6.74 16.50 -13.79
CA GLN A 198 7.13 17.73 -13.12
C GLN A 198 5.91 18.63 -12.89
N ARG A 199 5.84 19.24 -11.70
CA ARG A 199 4.85 20.24 -11.33
C ARG A 199 4.75 21.35 -12.38
N GLY A 200 3.53 21.80 -12.66
CA GLY A 200 3.24 22.88 -13.61
C GLY A 200 3.36 22.48 -15.08
N GLN A 201 3.75 21.24 -15.38
CA GLN A 201 3.71 20.69 -16.74
C GLN A 201 2.43 19.85 -16.92
N PRO A 202 1.87 19.78 -18.13
CA PRO A 202 0.76 18.87 -18.40
C PRO A 202 1.21 17.41 -18.22
N LEU A 203 0.33 16.55 -17.70
CA LEU A 203 0.63 15.12 -17.50
C LEU A 203 1.12 14.42 -18.78
N SER A 204 0.63 14.86 -19.95
CA SER A 204 1.03 14.32 -21.25
C SER A 204 2.50 14.55 -21.60
N SER A 205 3.17 15.55 -21.00
CA SER A 205 4.59 15.81 -21.22
C SER A 205 5.53 15.05 -20.27
N ALA A 206 4.99 14.22 -19.37
CA ALA A 206 5.78 13.38 -18.49
C ALA A 206 6.73 12.47 -19.31
N GLN A 207 7.96 12.29 -18.82
CA GLN A 207 9.02 11.58 -19.54
C GLN A 207 9.15 10.14 -19.08
N LYS A 208 9.14 9.18 -20.00
CA LYS A 208 9.30 7.75 -19.69
C LYS A 208 10.68 7.46 -19.09
N VAL A 209 10.70 6.74 -17.98
CA VAL A 209 11.93 6.33 -17.27
C VAL A 209 12.02 4.82 -17.05
N PHE A 210 10.89 4.10 -17.08
CA PHE A 210 10.86 2.64 -16.92
C PHE A 210 9.67 2.03 -17.65
N GLU A 211 9.81 0.80 -18.13
CA GLU A 211 8.81 0.10 -18.93
C GLU A 211 8.98 -1.42 -18.79
N VAL A 212 7.86 -2.14 -18.77
CA VAL A 212 7.82 -3.61 -18.68
C VAL A 212 7.08 -4.22 -19.87
N GLY A 213 7.05 -5.55 -19.94
CA GLY A 213 6.33 -6.29 -20.97
C GLY A 213 4.82 -6.17 -20.81
N LYS A 214 4.07 -6.29 -21.91
CA LYS A 214 2.61 -6.31 -21.89
C LYS A 214 2.01 -7.48 -21.07
N PRO A 215 2.62 -8.69 -21.07
CA PRO A 215 2.16 -9.81 -20.24
C PRO A 215 2.59 -9.74 -18.76
N ASP A 216 3.49 -8.83 -18.39
CA ASP A 216 3.87 -8.67 -16.99
C ASP A 216 2.67 -8.13 -16.20
N LEU A 217 2.62 -8.38 -14.88
CA LEU A 217 1.55 -7.87 -14.03
C LEU A 217 1.53 -6.33 -14.00
N SER A 218 2.66 -5.69 -13.64
CA SER A 218 2.75 -4.23 -13.57
C SER A 218 4.20 -3.70 -13.51
N ALA A 219 4.37 -2.44 -13.90
CA ALA A 219 5.51 -1.60 -13.54
C ALA A 219 5.14 -0.74 -12.34
N GLN A 220 6.04 -0.64 -11.37
CA GLN A 220 5.89 0.22 -10.19
C GLN A 220 7.20 0.95 -9.91
N ALA A 221 7.12 1.98 -9.08
CA ALA A 221 8.29 2.64 -8.51
C ALA A 221 8.08 2.84 -7.01
N SER A 222 9.18 3.00 -6.28
CA SER A 222 9.17 3.38 -4.88
C SER A 222 10.37 4.26 -4.53
N LEU A 223 10.23 5.01 -3.44
CA LEU A 223 11.29 5.84 -2.89
C LEU A 223 11.51 5.43 -1.43
N ILE A 224 12.70 4.92 -1.13
CA ILE A 224 13.10 4.64 0.25
C ILE A 224 14.06 5.72 0.72
N ARG A 225 13.83 6.24 1.93
CA ARG A 225 14.66 7.27 2.55
C ARG A 225 15.46 6.68 3.70
N ASP A 226 16.77 6.85 3.65
CA ASP A 226 17.70 6.42 4.68
C ASP A 226 18.48 7.65 5.18
N GLY A 227 17.91 8.31 6.19
CA GLY A 227 18.37 9.65 6.59
C GLY A 227 18.21 10.64 5.44
N ALA A 228 19.31 11.28 5.03
CA ALA A 228 19.33 12.20 3.89
C ALA A 228 19.40 11.49 2.53
N LYS A 229 19.77 10.21 2.49
CA LYS A 229 19.94 9.47 1.24
C LYS A 229 18.58 8.98 0.74
N LYS A 230 18.38 9.09 -0.57
CA LYS A 230 17.18 8.64 -1.29
C LYS A 230 17.56 7.47 -2.20
N TYR A 231 16.80 6.40 -2.15
CA TYR A 231 16.90 5.25 -3.03
C TYR A 231 15.64 5.17 -3.88
N VAL A 232 15.76 5.47 -5.17
CA VAL A 232 14.67 5.30 -6.13
C VAL A 232 14.76 3.89 -6.68
N LEU A 233 13.69 3.13 -6.53
CA LEU A 233 13.58 1.76 -6.99
C LEU A 233 12.49 1.67 -8.05
N PHE A 234 12.72 0.84 -9.06
CA PHE A 234 11.72 0.44 -10.04
C PHE A 234 11.48 -1.05 -9.92
N HIS A 235 10.22 -1.46 -10.04
CA HIS A 235 9.80 -2.83 -9.87
C HIS A 235 9.07 -3.30 -11.12
N ARG A 236 9.53 -4.43 -11.66
CA ARG A 236 8.80 -5.21 -12.65
C ARG A 236 8.13 -6.36 -11.92
N ALA A 237 6.82 -6.25 -11.68
CA ALA A 237 6.03 -7.38 -11.22
C ALA A 237 5.75 -8.28 -12.43
N ILE A 238 6.37 -9.45 -12.49
CA ILE A 238 6.21 -10.41 -13.58
C ILE A 238 4.84 -11.08 -13.44
N ASP A 239 4.56 -11.57 -12.24
CA ASP A 239 3.29 -12.15 -11.82
C ASP A 239 3.04 -11.78 -10.34
N PHE A 240 2.07 -12.42 -9.68
CA PHE A 240 1.74 -12.17 -8.28
C PHE A 240 2.82 -12.60 -7.27
N TYR A 241 3.73 -13.49 -7.67
CA TYR A 241 4.73 -14.11 -6.80
C TYR A 241 6.16 -13.68 -7.14
N ASN A 242 6.40 -13.22 -8.37
CA ASN A 242 7.73 -12.92 -8.89
C ASN A 242 7.86 -11.45 -9.31
N SER A 243 8.92 -10.80 -8.84
CA SER A 243 9.28 -9.44 -9.22
C SER A 243 10.77 -9.26 -9.43
N GLU A 244 11.15 -8.30 -10.26
CA GLU A 244 12.52 -7.84 -10.43
C GLU A 244 12.62 -6.41 -9.92
N THR A 245 13.63 -6.11 -9.11
CA THR A 245 13.86 -4.77 -8.58
C THR A 245 15.10 -4.16 -9.22
N TYR A 246 14.99 -2.88 -9.57
CA TYR A 246 16.05 -2.08 -10.17
C TYR A 246 16.33 -0.87 -9.29
N LEU A 247 17.58 -0.69 -8.90
CA LEU A 247 18.04 0.51 -8.20
C LEU A 247 18.45 1.57 -9.23
N GLN A 248 17.93 2.79 -9.07
CA GLN A 248 18.45 3.93 -9.81
C GLN A 248 19.81 4.35 -9.23
N VAL A 249 20.85 4.24 -10.05
CA VAL A 249 22.20 4.69 -9.74
C VAL A 249 22.49 6.02 -10.48
N GLU A 250 23.74 6.46 -10.47
CA GLU A 250 24.17 7.73 -11.09
C GLU A 250 23.70 7.87 -12.55
N ASN A 251 23.41 9.12 -12.95
CA ASN A 251 22.91 9.48 -14.29
C ASN A 251 21.60 8.77 -14.69
N GLN A 252 20.72 8.48 -13.73
CA GLN A 252 19.42 7.81 -13.94
C GLN A 252 19.54 6.40 -14.54
N LYS A 253 20.73 5.79 -14.49
CA LYS A 253 20.92 4.42 -14.95
C LYS A 253 20.26 3.47 -13.96
N LEU A 254 19.65 2.40 -14.48
CA LEU A 254 19.02 1.37 -13.65
C LEU A 254 19.95 0.17 -13.52
N GLN A 255 20.28 -0.19 -12.28
CA GLN A 255 20.98 -1.42 -11.92
C GLN A 255 19.95 -2.45 -11.44
N LYS A 256 19.80 -3.56 -12.17
CA LYS A 256 19.00 -4.69 -11.70
C LYS A 256 19.66 -5.31 -10.47
N LEU A 257 18.89 -5.55 -9.42
CA LEU A 257 19.36 -6.27 -8.23
C LEU A 257 19.36 -7.78 -8.53
N SER A 258 20.50 -8.44 -8.31
CA SER A 258 20.66 -9.89 -8.38
C SER A 258 20.19 -10.54 -7.06
N ILE A 259 18.89 -10.43 -6.81
CA ILE A 259 18.17 -11.02 -5.67
C ILE A 259 17.07 -11.97 -6.21
N PRO A 260 16.62 -12.98 -5.44
CA PRO A 260 15.54 -13.88 -5.86
C PRO A 260 14.26 -13.13 -6.26
N SER A 261 13.64 -13.50 -7.38
CA SER A 261 12.42 -12.83 -7.83
C SER A 261 11.21 -13.06 -6.91
N SER A 262 11.19 -14.20 -6.22
CA SER A 262 10.13 -14.60 -5.30
C SER A 262 10.27 -14.01 -3.89
N GLY A 263 11.43 -13.45 -3.57
CA GLY A 263 11.66 -12.81 -2.28
C GLY A 263 11.19 -11.36 -2.26
N GLN A 264 11.37 -10.70 -1.13
CA GLN A 264 10.86 -9.36 -0.89
C GLN A 264 11.93 -8.46 -0.31
N LEU A 265 12.20 -7.33 -0.96
CA LEU A 265 12.97 -6.24 -0.36
C LEU A 265 12.06 -5.49 0.62
N LEU A 266 12.33 -5.66 1.91
CA LEU A 266 11.51 -5.14 3.01
C LEU A 266 11.82 -3.66 3.30
N GLY A 267 13.03 -3.21 2.99
CA GLY A 267 13.44 -1.82 3.15
C GLY A 267 14.94 -1.61 2.99
N ILE A 268 15.37 -0.37 3.16
CA ILE A 268 16.79 0.02 3.15
C ILE A 268 17.05 0.88 4.39
N LYS A 269 18.08 0.53 5.16
CA LYS A 269 18.51 1.28 6.33
C LYS A 269 20.03 1.22 6.50
N ASN A 270 20.65 2.34 6.83
CA ASN A 270 22.11 2.48 6.97
C ASN A 270 22.89 1.94 5.74
N SER A 271 22.37 2.18 4.53
CA SER A 271 22.87 1.66 3.25
C SER A 271 22.84 0.13 3.08
N TYR A 272 22.09 -0.58 3.92
CA TYR A 272 21.81 -2.01 3.76
C TYR A 272 20.37 -2.22 3.32
N GLY A 273 20.18 -3.00 2.26
CA GLY A 273 18.88 -3.58 1.95
C GLY A 273 18.58 -4.73 2.90
N VAL A 274 17.35 -4.83 3.37
CA VAL A 274 16.86 -5.98 4.15
C VAL A 274 15.90 -6.77 3.27
N PHE A 275 16.13 -8.07 3.13
CA PHE A 275 15.44 -8.92 2.18
C PHE A 275 14.94 -10.20 2.84
N LEU A 276 13.68 -10.55 2.58
CA LEU A 276 13.08 -11.83 2.98
C LEU A 276 13.22 -12.84 1.83
N VAL A 277 13.93 -13.91 2.10
CA VAL A 277 14.14 -15.03 1.18
C VAL A 277 12.98 -16.01 1.33
N LYS A 278 12.25 -16.31 0.24
CA LYS A 278 11.11 -17.27 0.27
C LYS A 278 11.47 -18.70 -0.12
N HIS A 279 12.61 -18.90 -0.79
CA HIS A 279 13.14 -20.21 -1.17
C HIS A 279 14.66 -20.21 -0.99
N ASP A 280 15.25 -21.38 -0.71
CA ASP A 280 16.70 -21.53 -0.59
C ASP A 280 17.41 -20.85 -1.76
N PHE A 281 18.39 -20.00 -1.43
CA PHE A 281 19.13 -19.22 -2.41
C PHE A 281 20.63 -19.55 -2.32
N ILE A 282 21.23 -19.89 -3.46
CA ILE A 282 22.66 -20.18 -3.56
C ILE A 282 23.40 -18.87 -3.84
N SER A 283 24.14 -18.38 -2.86
CA SER A 283 25.03 -17.23 -2.98
C SER A 283 26.48 -17.69 -3.18
N LEU A 284 27.39 -16.75 -3.47
CA LEU A 284 28.83 -17.07 -3.55
C LEU A 284 29.42 -17.60 -2.22
N LYS A 285 28.78 -17.33 -1.08
CA LYS A 285 29.24 -17.77 0.26
C LYS A 285 28.54 -19.03 0.77
N GLY A 286 27.54 -19.55 0.05
CA GLY A 286 26.81 -20.76 0.43
C GLY A 286 25.30 -20.59 0.27
N VAL A 287 24.55 -21.47 0.93
CA VAL A 287 23.08 -21.46 0.88
C VAL A 287 22.53 -20.50 1.93
N ILE A 288 21.68 -19.58 1.50
CA ILE A 288 20.79 -18.80 2.35
C ILE A 288 19.46 -19.55 2.43
N PRO A 289 19.06 -20.10 3.58
CA PRO A 289 17.84 -20.89 3.69
C PRO A 289 16.57 -20.06 3.44
N GLN A 290 15.51 -20.73 2.98
CA GLN A 290 14.17 -20.15 2.92
C GLN A 290 13.72 -19.59 4.29
N ASN A 291 12.84 -18.60 4.26
CA ASN A 291 12.34 -17.85 5.41
C ASN A 291 13.46 -17.19 6.25
N SER A 292 14.56 -16.84 5.60
CA SER A 292 15.62 -16.02 6.20
C SER A 292 15.42 -14.55 5.85
N VAL A 293 15.56 -13.70 6.87
CA VAL A 293 15.75 -12.26 6.71
C VAL A 293 17.24 -12.00 6.65
N VAL A 294 17.69 -11.43 5.54
CA VAL A 294 19.10 -11.11 5.31
C VAL A 294 19.28 -9.61 5.13
N ARG A 295 20.49 -9.13 5.44
CA ARG A 295 20.93 -7.77 5.09
C ARG A 295 22.08 -7.82 4.11
N PHE A 296 22.10 -6.91 3.15
CA PHE A 296 23.17 -6.82 2.15
C PHE A 296 23.43 -5.36 1.79
N LYS A 297 24.64 -5.02 1.32
CA LYS A 297 24.93 -3.65 0.86
C LYS A 297 24.12 -3.36 -0.40
N ILE A 298 23.20 -2.40 -0.32
CA ILE A 298 22.25 -2.16 -1.40
C ILE A 298 22.93 -1.77 -2.73
N GLU A 299 24.06 -1.07 -2.66
CA GLU A 299 24.86 -0.67 -3.82
C GLU A 299 25.57 -1.84 -4.52
N GLU A 300 25.93 -2.90 -3.77
CA GLU A 300 26.45 -4.14 -4.39
C GLU A 300 25.37 -4.84 -5.21
N GLY A 301 24.11 -4.66 -4.79
CA GLY A 301 22.92 -5.09 -5.53
C GLY A 301 22.78 -6.60 -5.69
N ASN A 302 23.35 -7.39 -4.78
CA ASN A 302 23.25 -8.85 -4.79
C ASN A 302 23.34 -9.40 -3.36
N LEU A 303 23.04 -10.70 -3.18
CA LEU A 303 23.11 -11.37 -1.87
C LEU A 303 24.40 -12.16 -1.62
N ASP A 304 25.45 -11.98 -2.43
CA ASP A 304 26.69 -12.77 -2.32
C ASP A 304 27.42 -12.54 -1.01
N ASN A 305 27.37 -11.30 -0.52
CA ASN A 305 27.89 -10.89 0.78
C ASN A 305 26.80 -10.68 1.83
N ALA A 306 25.58 -11.19 1.59
CA ALA A 306 24.48 -11.01 2.54
C ALA A 306 24.77 -11.69 3.87
N GLU A 307 24.36 -11.03 4.94
CA GLU A 307 24.41 -11.56 6.29
C GLU A 307 23.00 -11.99 6.71
N ILE A 308 22.86 -13.21 7.21
CA ILE A 308 21.59 -13.68 7.78
C ILE A 308 21.38 -12.97 9.12
N VAL A 309 20.29 -12.21 9.21
CA VAL A 309 19.88 -11.48 10.42
C VAL A 309 18.96 -12.36 11.27
N PHE A 310 18.07 -13.10 10.63
CA PHE A 310 17.16 -14.03 11.27
C PHE A 310 16.80 -15.17 10.31
N SER A 311 16.57 -16.37 10.82
CA SER A 311 16.00 -17.49 10.06
C SER A 311 14.87 -18.11 10.85
N ALA A 312 13.66 -18.05 10.29
CA ALA A 312 12.51 -18.73 10.87
C ALA A 312 12.67 -20.25 10.72
N ASN A 313 12.37 -21.00 11.79
CA ASN A 313 12.37 -22.47 11.71
C ASN A 313 11.09 -23.00 11.04
N ASN A 314 10.98 -24.33 10.90
CA ASN A 314 9.87 -25.00 10.22
C ASN A 314 8.48 -24.85 10.88
N ARG A 315 8.39 -24.25 12.07
CA ARG A 315 7.15 -23.94 12.79
C ARG A 315 6.83 -22.45 12.79
N GLN A 316 7.69 -21.65 12.16
CA GLN A 316 7.62 -20.20 12.19
C GLN A 316 7.31 -19.62 10.80
N SER A 317 6.43 -18.62 10.76
CA SER A 317 6.15 -17.78 9.58
C SER A 317 6.42 -16.33 9.93
N ILE A 318 7.08 -15.59 9.03
CA ILE A 318 7.32 -14.16 9.21
C ILE A 318 6.16 -13.41 8.58
N GLU A 319 5.44 -12.63 9.38
CA GLU A 319 4.28 -11.85 8.94
C GLU A 319 4.68 -10.44 8.54
N ASP A 320 5.53 -9.79 9.35
CA ASP A 320 6.00 -8.43 9.07
C ASP A 320 7.40 -8.18 9.63
N VAL A 321 8.13 -7.25 8.99
CA VAL A 321 9.47 -6.82 9.38
C VAL A 321 9.57 -5.30 9.28
N GLN A 322 9.76 -4.63 10.42
CA GLN A 322 9.94 -3.18 10.49
C GLN A 322 11.39 -2.80 10.80
N LEU A 323 11.90 -1.81 10.05
CA LEU A 323 13.28 -1.33 10.17
C LEU A 323 13.32 0.02 10.90
N TYR A 324 14.08 0.08 11.99
CA TYR A 324 14.39 1.31 12.72
C TYR A 324 15.91 1.57 12.68
N GLU A 325 16.36 2.72 13.20
CA GLU A 325 17.77 3.15 13.10
C GLU A 325 18.79 2.09 13.53
N ARG A 326 18.49 1.34 14.59
CA ARG A 326 19.40 0.35 15.18
C ARG A 326 18.77 -1.00 15.44
N GLN A 327 17.49 -1.15 15.10
CA GLN A 327 16.65 -2.26 15.52
C GLN A 327 15.85 -2.76 14.32
N ILE A 328 15.66 -4.08 14.26
CA ILE A 328 14.70 -4.72 13.37
C ILE A 328 13.65 -5.39 14.25
N TYR A 329 12.38 -5.13 14.01
CA TYR A 329 11.29 -5.82 14.68
C TYR A 329 10.69 -6.80 13.69
N ILE A 330 10.49 -8.04 14.13
CA ILE A 330 9.87 -9.09 13.32
C ILE A 330 8.65 -9.59 14.07
N ASN A 331 7.49 -9.42 13.44
CA ASN A 331 6.27 -10.11 13.83
C ASN A 331 6.25 -11.46 13.13
N LEU A 332 6.13 -12.54 13.90
CA LEU A 332 6.12 -13.89 13.38
C LEU A 332 5.05 -14.74 14.06
N LEU A 333 4.55 -15.74 13.36
CA LEU A 333 3.73 -16.79 13.94
C LEU A 333 4.61 -17.96 14.33
N ASP A 334 4.46 -18.49 15.54
CA ASP A 334 5.07 -19.74 15.99
C ASP A 334 3.95 -20.74 16.34
N ASN A 335 3.64 -21.65 15.40
CA ASN A 335 2.43 -22.48 15.41
C ASN A 335 1.15 -21.63 15.53
N VAL A 336 1.01 -20.64 14.65
CA VAL A 336 -0.19 -19.78 14.56
C VAL A 336 -0.41 -18.95 15.84
N ARG A 337 0.67 -18.69 16.59
CA ARG A 337 0.67 -17.76 17.73
C ARG A 337 1.60 -16.62 17.44
N SER A 338 1.10 -15.39 17.47
CA SER A 338 1.90 -14.20 17.25
C SER A 338 3.00 -14.07 18.30
N LYS A 339 4.19 -13.74 17.82
CA LYS A 339 5.36 -13.38 18.60
C LYS A 339 6.00 -12.16 17.97
N LEU A 340 6.41 -11.22 18.82
CA LEU A 340 7.19 -10.08 18.39
C LEU A 340 8.62 -10.23 18.92
N ILE A 341 9.58 -10.24 18.00
CA ILE A 341 11.00 -10.25 18.34
C ILE A 341 11.67 -8.96 17.91
N LYS A 342 12.63 -8.51 18.71
CA LYS A 342 13.52 -7.39 18.43
C LYS A 342 14.90 -7.95 18.13
N LEU A 343 15.51 -7.45 17.06
CA LEU A 343 16.88 -7.76 16.68
C LEU A 343 17.74 -6.50 16.79
N GLU A 344 18.85 -6.62 17.51
CA GLU A 344 19.82 -5.56 17.71
C GLU A 344 21.23 -6.07 17.45
N MET A 345 22.07 -5.23 16.86
CA MET A 345 23.48 -5.55 16.70
C MET A 345 24.26 -5.20 17.96
N ASN A 346 24.93 -6.19 18.56
CA ASN A 346 25.77 -5.99 19.73
C ASN A 346 27.14 -5.36 19.35
N SER A 347 27.95 -5.04 20.36
CA SER A 347 29.27 -4.41 20.17
C SER A 347 30.29 -5.27 19.41
N LEU A 348 30.03 -6.57 19.26
CA LEU A 348 30.85 -7.51 18.50
C LEU A 348 30.37 -7.67 17.04
N GLY A 349 29.32 -6.94 16.65
CA GLY A 349 28.75 -7.02 15.30
C GLY A 349 27.82 -8.20 15.08
N GLN A 350 27.35 -8.86 16.14
CA GLN A 350 26.44 -10.00 16.07
C GLN A 350 24.99 -9.54 16.33
N TRP A 351 24.03 -10.20 15.68
CA TRP A 351 22.61 -9.96 15.90
C TRP A 351 22.13 -10.71 17.14
N GLU A 352 21.65 -9.98 18.13
CA GLU A 352 20.97 -10.50 19.30
C GLU A 352 19.47 -10.42 19.11
N VAL A 353 18.77 -11.52 19.40
CA VAL A 353 17.33 -11.65 19.29
C VAL A 353 16.73 -11.62 20.69
N ALA A 354 15.77 -10.73 20.92
CA ALA A 354 15.01 -10.65 22.16
C ALA A 354 13.51 -10.76 21.87
N GLU A 355 12.82 -11.70 22.52
CA GLU A 355 11.36 -11.77 22.49
C GLU A 355 10.80 -10.63 23.36
N LEU A 356 9.93 -9.82 22.78
CA LEU A 356 9.18 -8.81 23.51
C LEU A 356 7.97 -9.54 24.07
N GLY A 357 7.94 -9.75 25.40
CA GLY A 357 6.92 -10.54 26.11
C GLY A 357 5.52 -9.95 26.05
N ILE A 358 4.96 -9.85 24.84
CA ILE A 358 3.60 -9.42 24.56
C ILE A 358 2.66 -10.59 24.88
N PRO A 359 1.50 -10.34 25.52
CA PRO A 359 0.54 -11.40 25.85
C PRO A 359 0.15 -12.23 24.62
N LEU A 360 0.11 -13.56 24.78
CA LEU A 360 -0.20 -14.53 23.70
C LEU A 360 -1.68 -14.52 23.27
N SER A 361 -2.52 -13.69 23.88
CA SER A 361 -3.94 -13.58 23.58
C SER A 361 -4.18 -12.40 22.64
N GLY A 362 -4.11 -12.66 21.33
CA GLY A 362 -4.45 -11.67 20.32
C GLY A 362 -3.59 -11.79 19.06
N GLU A 363 -3.87 -10.88 18.14
CA GLU A 363 -3.07 -10.64 16.95
C GLU A 363 -2.14 -9.45 17.21
N ILE A 364 -0.88 -9.56 16.79
CA ILE A 364 0.08 -8.46 16.82
C ILE A 364 0.25 -7.97 15.38
N SER A 365 0.22 -6.67 15.17
CA SER A 365 0.62 -6.02 13.93
C SER A 365 1.63 -4.91 14.23
N LEU A 366 2.48 -4.59 13.25
CA LEU A 366 3.39 -3.45 13.32
C LEU A 366 2.89 -2.40 12.31
N SER A 367 2.98 -1.12 12.66
CA SER A 367 2.48 0.00 11.85
C SER A 367 3.36 1.23 11.96
#